data_AF-A0A830FP91-F1
#
_entry.id   AF-A0A830FP91-F1
#
_cell.length_a   1.000
_cell.length_b   1.000
_cell.length_c   1.000
_cell.angle_alpha   90.00
_cell.angle_beta   90.00
_cell.angle_gamma   90.00
#
_symmetry.space_group_name_H-M   'P 1'
#
loop_
_entity.id
_entity.type
_entity.pdbx_description
1 polymer ?
#
loop_
_entity_poly.entity_id
_entity_poly.type
_entity_poly.pdbx_seq_one_letter_code
_entity_poly.pdbx_strand_id
1 'polypeptide(L)'
;MAFDEGQIEISPLELQIAYKLRLAQAADSLSGKDFEDALHLYLTFEERFNTEQLETYVNELGVEDYYAELTGVWGRPSPEHGATA
;
A
#
# COMPACT_ATOMS: atom_id res chain seq x y z
N MET A 1 10.45 -26.74 -11.68
CA MET A 1 10.15 -25.35 -11.28
C MET A 1 10.80 -25.15 -9.94
N ALA A 2 11.94 -24.45 -9.91
CA ALA A 2 12.61 -24.07 -8.69
C ALA A 2 11.81 -22.91 -8.09
N PHE A 3 11.26 -23.13 -6.88
CA PHE A 3 10.90 -22.02 -6.02
C PHE A 3 12.22 -21.60 -5.40
N ASP A 4 12.78 -20.49 -5.86
CA ASP A 4 14.08 -19.99 -5.40
C ASP A 4 14.01 -19.72 -3.89
N GLU A 5 14.89 -20.42 -3.18
CA GLU A 5 15.03 -20.46 -1.73
C GLU A 5 15.77 -19.20 -1.26
N GLY A 6 15.13 -18.04 -1.48
CA GLY A 6 15.63 -16.73 -1.10
C GLY A 6 14.61 -15.99 -0.24
N GLN A 7 14.39 -16.47 0.98
CA GLN A 7 14.04 -15.67 2.15
C GLN A 7 12.88 -14.65 1.94
N ILE A 8 11.64 -15.07 2.20
CA ILE A 8 10.60 -14.10 2.61
C ILE A 8 10.95 -13.63 4.03
N GLU A 9 12.02 -12.84 4.15
CA GLU A 9 12.46 -12.17 5.36
C GLU A 9 12.23 -10.67 5.08
N ILE A 10 11.05 -10.12 5.33
CA ILE A 10 10.58 -9.42 6.56
C ILE A 10 9.22 -8.81 6.13
N SER A 11 8.11 -8.67 6.90
CA SER A 11 7.65 -9.12 8.21
C SER A 11 6.12 -8.88 8.31
N PRO A 12 5.46 -9.13 9.46
CA PRO A 12 4.08 -8.73 9.75
C PRO A 12 3.70 -7.27 9.47
N LEU A 13 4.60 -6.35 9.11
CA LEU A 13 4.28 -4.92 8.98
C LEU A 13 3.61 -4.60 7.64
N GLU A 14 4.20 -5.03 6.53
CA GLU A 14 3.62 -4.89 5.19
C GLU A 14 2.24 -5.56 5.15
N LEU A 15 2.15 -6.79 5.68
CA LEU A 15 0.90 -7.51 5.81
C LEU A 15 -0.08 -6.80 6.76
N GLN A 16 0.38 -6.17 7.84
CA GLN A 16 -0.48 -5.38 8.74
C GLN A 16 -1.08 -4.16 8.04
N ILE A 17 -0.28 -3.44 7.24
CA ILE A 17 -0.76 -2.31 6.44
C ILE A 17 -1.83 -2.80 5.47
N ALA A 18 -1.52 -3.84 4.68
CA ALA A 18 -2.45 -4.40 3.71
C ALA A 18 -3.73 -4.96 4.37
N TYR A 19 -3.61 -5.60 5.52
CA TYR A 19 -4.75 -6.12 6.27
C TYR A 19 -5.62 -5.01 6.85
N LYS A 20 -5.04 -3.91 7.34
CA LYS A 20 -5.81 -2.76 7.82
C LYS A 20 -6.52 -2.05 6.68
N LEU A 21 -5.90 -1.94 5.50
CA LEU A 21 -6.57 -1.47 4.30
C LEU A 21 -7.76 -2.35 3.94
N ARG A 22 -7.64 -3.67 4.08
CA ARG A 22 -8.75 -4.61 3.90
C ARG A 22 -9.89 -4.39 4.89
N LEU A 23 -9.58 -4.12 6.16
CA LEU A 23 -10.61 -3.80 7.16
C LEU A 23 -11.30 -2.47 6.84
N ALA A 24 -10.56 -1.46 6.43
CA ALA A 24 -11.10 -0.18 5.98
C ALA A 24 -12.00 -0.32 4.75
N GLN A 25 -11.59 -1.16 3.78
CA GLN A 25 -12.39 -1.52 2.61
C GLN A 25 -13.66 -2.29 3.01
N ALA A 26 -13.55 -3.27 3.91
CA ALA A 26 -14.71 -4.01 4.41
C ALA A 26 -15.67 -3.11 5.20
N ALA A 27 -15.17 -2.04 5.83
CA ALA A 27 -15.96 -1.03 6.50
C ALA A 27 -16.43 0.11 5.57
N ASP A 28 -16.05 0.08 4.29
CA ASP A 28 -16.31 1.11 3.28
C ASP A 28 -15.95 2.53 3.77
N SER A 29 -14.83 2.66 4.50
CA SER A 29 -14.46 3.92 5.16
C SER A 29 -12.97 4.24 5.07
N LEU A 30 -12.65 5.23 4.24
CA LEU A 30 -11.31 5.84 4.10
C LEU A 30 -10.96 6.81 5.24
N SER A 31 -11.90 7.10 6.13
CA SER A 31 -11.66 7.90 7.35
C SER A 31 -11.86 7.07 8.61
N GLY A 32 -11.94 5.74 8.48
CA GLY A 32 -12.05 4.83 9.59
C GLY A 32 -10.71 4.67 10.30
N LYS A 33 -10.77 4.31 11.58
CA LYS A 33 -9.59 4.00 12.39
C LYS A 33 -8.63 3.02 11.70
N ASP A 34 -9.17 2.02 10.99
CA ASP A 34 -8.35 1.04 10.29
C ASP A 34 -7.52 1.68 9.17
N PHE A 35 -8.10 2.62 8.41
CA PHE A 35 -7.38 3.36 7.37
C PHE A 35 -6.34 4.31 7.98
N GLU A 36 -6.71 5.06 9.03
CA GLU A 36 -5.78 5.94 9.74
C GLU A 36 -4.59 5.18 10.32
N ASP A 37 -4.83 4.00 10.92
CA ASP A 37 -3.75 3.13 11.40
C ASP A 37 -2.88 2.64 10.23
N ALA A 38 -3.46 2.26 9.09
CA ALA A 38 -2.69 1.83 7.92
C ALA A 38 -1.80 2.95 7.39
N LEU A 39 -2.35 4.16 7.26
CA LEU A 39 -1.62 5.37 6.85
C LEU A 39 -0.50 5.69 7.84
N HIS A 40 -0.79 5.62 9.14
CA HIS A 40 0.21 5.88 10.17
C HIS A 40 1.36 4.87 10.13
N LEU A 41 1.05 3.58 9.96
CA LEU A 41 2.08 2.53 9.80
C LEU A 41 2.89 2.73 8.52
N TYR A 42 2.24 3.07 7.42
CA TYR A 42 2.93 3.35 6.16
C TYR A 42 3.91 4.53 6.31
N LEU A 43 3.46 5.68 6.80
CA LEU A 43 4.34 6.85 6.93
C LEU A 43 5.43 6.67 7.99
N THR A 44 5.14 5.94 9.09
CA THR A 44 6.11 5.74 10.17
C THR A 44 7.25 4.81 9.75
N PHE A 45 7.00 3.90 8.82
CA PHE A 45 7.92 2.83 8.47
C PHE A 45 8.27 2.76 6.99
N GLU A 46 7.95 3.79 6.19
CA GLU A 46 8.23 3.83 4.73
C GLU A 46 9.70 3.54 4.38
N GLU A 47 10.64 3.96 5.23
CA GLU A 47 12.07 3.72 5.03
C GLU A 47 12.51 2.30 5.48
N ARG A 48 11.62 1.52 6.08
CA ARG A 48 11.93 0.26 6.78
C ARG A 48 11.22 -0.96 6.22
N PHE A 49 10.07 -0.79 5.57
CA PHE A 49 9.33 -1.88 4.94
C PHE A 49 9.66 -1.97 3.44
N ASN A 50 9.43 -3.15 2.85
CA ASN A 50 9.61 -3.33 1.42
C ASN A 50 8.32 -3.00 0.66
N THR A 51 8.34 -1.91 -0.11
CA THR A 51 7.18 -1.46 -0.89
C THR A 51 6.70 -2.49 -1.92
N GLU A 52 7.61 -3.17 -2.62
CA GLU A 52 7.24 -4.19 -3.62
C GLU A 52 6.51 -5.38 -2.97
N GLN A 53 6.90 -5.75 -1.75
CA GLN A 53 6.22 -6.78 -0.96
C GLN A 53 4.85 -6.30 -0.45
N LEU A 54 4.75 -5.05 -0.01
CA LEU A 54 3.47 -4.45 0.37
C LEU A 54 2.49 -4.44 -0.80
N GLU A 55 2.94 -4.04 -2.00
CA GLU A 55 2.13 -4.04 -3.22
C GLU A 55 1.65 -5.45 -3.56
N THR A 56 2.47 -6.48 -3.35
CA THR A 56 2.07 -7.88 -3.52
C THR A 56 0.91 -8.24 -2.58
N TYR A 57 0.99 -7.91 -1.29
CA TYR A 57 -0.10 -8.18 -0.35
C TYR A 57 -1.36 -7.35 -0.64
N VAL A 58 -1.19 -6.11 -1.07
CA VAL A 58 -2.30 -5.24 -1.49
C VAL A 58 -3.06 -5.87 -2.65
N ASN A 59 -2.34 -6.39 -3.65
CA ASN A 59 -2.94 -7.09 -4.79
C ASN A 59 -3.60 -8.42 -4.36
N GLU A 60 -2.92 -9.24 -3.54
CA GLU A 60 -3.49 -10.50 -3.05
C GLU A 60 -4.76 -10.31 -2.19
N LEU A 61 -4.83 -9.21 -1.43
CA LEU A 61 -6.00 -8.87 -0.63
C LEU A 61 -7.08 -8.10 -1.42
N GLY A 62 -6.78 -7.63 -2.64
CA GLY A 62 -7.69 -6.86 -3.49
C GLY A 62 -7.99 -5.46 -2.94
N VAL A 63 -7.02 -4.82 -2.30
CA VAL A 63 -7.17 -3.50 -1.64
C VAL A 63 -6.42 -2.38 -2.37
N GLU A 64 -6.22 -2.56 -3.66
CA GLU A 64 -5.45 -1.66 -4.54
C GLU A 64 -6.03 -0.25 -4.56
N ASP A 65 -7.36 -0.10 -4.61
CA ASP A 65 -8.03 1.20 -4.55
C ASP A 65 -7.70 1.95 -3.26
N TYR A 66 -7.77 1.27 -2.12
CA TYR A 66 -7.48 1.84 -0.81
C TYR A 66 -5.99 2.15 -0.64
N TYR A 67 -5.12 1.32 -1.22
CA TYR A 67 -3.70 1.58 -1.25
C TYR A 67 -3.34 2.80 -2.11
N ALA A 68 -4.03 3.00 -3.24
CA ALA A 68 -3.86 4.17 -4.11
C ALA A 68 -4.28 5.47 -3.40
N GLU A 69 -5.37 5.43 -2.63
CA GLU A 69 -5.80 6.53 -1.76
C GLU A 69 -4.76 6.82 -0.67
N LEU A 70 -4.23 5.78 -0.02
CA LEU A 70 -3.23 5.90 1.05
C LEU A 70 -1.92 6.54 0.55
N THR A 71 -1.44 6.13 -0.62
CA THR A 71 -0.18 6.60 -1.21
C THR A 71 -0.34 7.93 -1.94
N GLY A 72 -1.57 8.45 -2.08
CA GLY A 72 -1.85 9.72 -2.73
C GLY A 72 -1.48 9.74 -4.22
N VAL A 73 -1.34 8.57 -4.86
CA VAL A 73 -1.08 8.48 -6.32
C VAL A 73 -2.26 9.03 -7.11
N TRP A 74 -3.44 9.13 -6.49
CA TRP A 74 -4.59 9.86 -7.00
C TRP A 74 -4.63 11.34 -6.55
N GLY A 75 -3.46 11.98 -6.47
CA GLY A 75 -3.31 13.40 -6.14
C GLY A 75 -2.17 14.13 -6.86
N ARG A 76 -1.32 13.43 -7.62
CA ARG A 76 -0.45 14.12 -8.59
C ARG A 76 -1.22 14.25 -9.90
N PRO A 77 -1.49 15.47 -10.40
CA PRO A 77 -1.66 15.59 -11.84
C PRO A 77 -0.42 14.94 -12.46
N SER A 78 -0.63 13.96 -13.33
CA SER A 78 0.41 13.60 -14.28
C SER A 78 0.95 14.91 -14.86
N PRO A 79 2.26 15.12 -14.99
CA PRO A 79 2.77 16.23 -15.79
C PRO A 79 2.37 15.94 -17.24
N GLU A 80 1.13 16.29 -17.56
CA GLU A 80 0.61 16.34 -18.91
C GLU A 80 1.48 17.34 -19.67
N HIS A 81 2.30 16.75 -20.53
CA HIS A 81 2.85 17.33 -21.74
C HIS A 81 3.58 18.67 -21.58
N GLY A 82 4.90 18.54 -21.67
CA GLY A 82 5.80 19.66 -21.81
C GLY A 82 5.36 20.67 -22.87
N ALA A 83 5.74 21.91 -22.58
CA ALA A 83 5.84 23.04 -23.47
C ALA A 83 5.84 22.67 -24.97
N THR A 84 4.81 23.15 -25.66
CA THR A 84 4.99 23.50 -27.07
C THR A 84 5.11 25.02 -27.16
N ALA A 85 5.97 25.42 -28.08
CA ALA A 85 6.69 26.69 -28.16
C ALA A 85 5.84 27.92 -28.47
#